data_AF-A0A3N4U801-F1
#
_entry.id   AF-A0A3N4U801-F1
#
_cell.length_a   1.000
_cell.length_b   1.000
_cell.length_c   1.000
_cell.angle_alpha   90.00
_cell.angle_beta   90.00
_cell.angle_gamma   90.00
#
_symmetry.space_group_name_H-M   'P 1'
#
loop_
_entity.id
_entity.type
_entity.pdbx_description
1 polymer ?
#
loop_
_entity_poly.entity_id
_entity_poly.type
_entity_poly.pdbx_seq_one_letter_code
_entity_poly.pdbx_strand_id
1 'polypeptide(L)'
;MRIYAIGDIHGHILELKATHARIKADMERVGDTSAKIVHVGDYTDRGPASREVIEYLMHGMAHGEPWICLRGNHDRLFTRFVRDMTAFDDNMPPELSFLNPRIGGNTTLASYGVTTVDYEFEAAFEAAQKAVPKEHLEFIEGLPLYYEWDKYLFVHAGVKPGVPLEEQSEEDLIWIRKGWLDYEGDLPWIVVHGHTAVNLPSHFGNRIDIDTGAGYGWPVTAIVIEGDTQEVVTDTGRAPLTKADPKNPAPFVKRTKPTQ
;
A
#
# COMPACT_ATOMS: atom_id res chain seq x y z
N MET A 1 0.73 -22.76 -9.01
CA MET A 1 0.35 -21.41 -9.43
C MET A 1 0.96 -20.43 -8.44
N ARG A 2 1.42 -19.26 -8.90
CA ARG A 2 2.18 -18.32 -8.07
C ARG A 2 1.61 -16.91 -8.21
N ILE A 3 1.66 -16.15 -7.12
CA ILE A 3 1.35 -14.73 -7.10
C ILE A 3 2.32 -14.02 -6.15
N TYR A 4 2.68 -12.79 -6.48
CA TYR A 4 3.47 -11.93 -5.63
C TYR A 4 2.60 -10.81 -5.07
N ALA A 5 2.95 -10.30 -3.90
CA ALA A 5 2.34 -9.11 -3.36
C ALA A 5 3.39 -8.14 -2.82
N ILE A 6 3.16 -6.85 -3.02
CA ILE A 6 4.02 -5.74 -2.61
C ILE A 6 3.22 -4.85 -1.65
N GLY A 7 3.82 -4.52 -0.51
CA GLY A 7 3.25 -3.65 0.51
C GLY A 7 3.22 -2.17 0.11
N ASP A 8 2.89 -1.32 1.08
CA ASP A 8 2.80 0.14 0.95
C ASP A 8 4.11 0.74 0.38
N ILE A 9 3.99 1.78 -0.45
CA ILE A 9 5.11 2.36 -1.21
C ILE A 9 5.44 3.78 -0.75
N HIS A 10 4.43 4.61 -0.50
CA HIS A 10 4.56 5.98 0.01
C HIS A 10 5.64 6.81 -0.71
N GLY A 11 5.55 6.94 -2.03
CA GLY A 11 6.46 7.78 -2.81
C GLY A 11 7.92 7.32 -2.86
N HIS A 12 8.25 6.09 -2.44
CA HIS A 12 9.61 5.55 -2.48
C HIS A 12 9.91 4.78 -3.78
N ILE A 13 10.01 5.51 -4.89
CA ILE A 13 10.21 4.94 -6.24
C ILE A 13 11.42 4.01 -6.39
N LEU A 14 12.53 4.30 -5.72
CA LEU A 14 13.73 3.46 -5.80
C LEU A 14 13.50 2.09 -5.14
N GLU A 15 12.83 2.07 -3.99
CA GLU A 15 12.45 0.84 -3.29
C GLU A 15 11.44 0.03 -4.10
N LEU A 16 10.45 0.68 -4.72
CA LEU A 16 9.51 0.01 -5.63
C LEU A 16 10.23 -0.69 -6.78
N LYS A 17 11.14 0.03 -7.48
CA LYS A 17 11.91 -0.54 -8.60
C LYS A 17 12.82 -1.68 -8.15
N ALA A 18 13.49 -1.53 -7.00
CA ALA A 18 14.31 -2.60 -6.42
C ALA A 18 13.46 -3.83 -6.07
N THR A 19 12.24 -3.62 -5.56
CA THR A 19 11.29 -4.71 -5.25
C THR A 19 10.84 -5.45 -6.51
N HIS A 20 10.51 -4.73 -7.58
CA HIS A 20 10.20 -5.34 -8.87
C HIS A 20 11.38 -6.14 -9.43
N ALA A 21 12.61 -5.62 -9.30
CA ALA A 21 13.80 -6.34 -9.73
C ALA A 21 14.01 -7.65 -8.95
N ARG A 22 13.79 -7.64 -7.63
CA ARG A 22 13.83 -8.86 -6.79
C ARG A 22 12.79 -9.89 -7.22
N ILE A 23 11.56 -9.46 -7.45
CA ILE A 23 10.47 -10.34 -7.94
C ILE A 23 10.83 -10.91 -9.31
N LYS A 24 11.29 -10.08 -10.25
CA LYS A 24 11.70 -10.51 -11.59
C LYS A 24 12.80 -11.57 -11.53
N ALA A 25 13.82 -11.37 -10.69
CA ALA A 25 14.89 -12.35 -10.51
C ALA A 25 14.36 -13.69 -9.95
N ASP A 26 13.40 -13.66 -9.02
CA ASP A 26 12.76 -14.87 -8.52
C ASP A 26 11.90 -15.57 -9.59
N MET A 27 11.13 -14.81 -10.38
CA MET A 27 10.33 -15.32 -11.51
C MET A 27 11.21 -16.01 -12.57
N GLU A 28 12.33 -15.40 -12.92
CA GLU A 28 13.32 -15.97 -13.85
C GLU A 28 13.92 -17.26 -13.29
N ARG A 29 14.28 -17.28 -12.00
CA ARG A 29 14.85 -18.44 -11.32
C ARG A 29 13.90 -19.65 -11.34
N VAL A 30 12.60 -19.44 -11.19
CA VAL A 30 11.59 -20.51 -11.17
C VAL A 30 10.93 -20.80 -12.51
N GLY A 31 11.27 -20.03 -13.56
CA GLY A 31 10.75 -20.21 -14.91
C GLY A 31 9.27 -19.85 -15.07
N ASP A 32 8.73 -18.95 -14.26
CA ASP A 32 7.34 -18.47 -14.35
C ASP A 32 7.32 -16.93 -14.37
N THR A 33 7.38 -16.38 -15.58
CA THR A 33 7.34 -14.93 -15.83
C THR A 33 5.90 -14.40 -15.99
N SER A 34 4.89 -15.24 -15.80
CA SER A 34 3.48 -14.90 -15.98
C SER A 34 2.72 -14.65 -14.68
N ALA A 35 3.35 -14.93 -13.54
CA ALA A 35 2.74 -14.75 -12.23
C ALA A 35 2.33 -13.28 -12.00
N LYS A 36 1.16 -13.10 -11.40
CA LYS A 36 0.63 -11.77 -11.09
C LYS A 36 1.40 -11.13 -9.94
N ILE A 37 1.49 -9.80 -9.95
CA ILE A 37 2.07 -9.00 -8.87
C ILE A 37 1.00 -8.05 -8.35
N VAL A 38 0.58 -8.21 -7.11
CA VAL A 38 -0.45 -7.37 -6.47
C VAL A 38 0.22 -6.28 -5.65
N HIS A 39 -0.09 -5.01 -5.90
CA HIS A 39 0.32 -3.90 -5.05
C HIS A 39 -0.85 -3.52 -4.16
N VAL A 40 -0.67 -3.56 -2.84
CA VAL A 40 -1.80 -3.41 -1.90
C VAL A 40 -2.22 -1.96 -1.64
N GLY A 41 -1.62 -0.97 -2.32
CA GLY A 41 -2.01 0.44 -2.24
C GLY A 41 -1.00 1.32 -1.53
N ASP A 42 -1.42 2.54 -1.19
CA ASP A 42 -0.62 3.59 -0.56
C ASP A 42 0.65 3.88 -1.36
N TYR A 43 0.42 4.34 -2.58
CA TYR A 43 1.44 4.79 -3.53
C TYR A 43 1.95 6.19 -3.20
N THR A 44 1.06 7.03 -2.67
CA THR A 44 1.32 8.44 -2.40
C THR A 44 1.67 8.69 -0.94
N ASP A 45 2.06 9.94 -0.69
CA ASP A 45 2.36 10.55 0.61
C ASP A 45 3.64 10.07 1.27
N ARG A 46 4.17 10.92 2.16
CA ARG A 46 5.38 10.76 2.98
C ARG A 46 6.70 10.77 2.20
N GLY A 47 6.85 9.92 1.18
CA GLY A 47 8.05 9.88 0.36
C GLY A 47 8.07 10.95 -0.75
N PRO A 48 9.24 11.21 -1.34
CA PRO A 48 9.45 12.39 -2.17
C PRO A 48 8.96 12.24 -3.63
N ALA A 49 8.65 11.02 -4.08
CA ALA A 49 8.50 10.71 -5.51
C ALA A 49 7.15 10.03 -5.83
N SER A 50 6.07 10.52 -5.22
CA SER A 50 4.70 9.99 -5.42
C SER A 50 4.28 10.06 -6.88
N ARG A 51 4.57 11.16 -7.58
CA ARG A 51 4.34 11.29 -9.02
C ARG A 51 5.01 10.18 -9.82
N GLU A 52 6.29 9.93 -9.58
CA GLU A 52 7.07 8.92 -10.30
C GLU A 52 6.61 7.49 -10.01
N VAL A 53 6.11 7.23 -8.79
CA VAL A 53 5.46 5.96 -8.45
C VAL A 53 4.21 5.74 -9.29
N ILE A 54 3.32 6.74 -9.36
CA ILE A 54 2.10 6.65 -10.16
C ILE A 54 2.43 6.47 -11.64
N GLU A 55 3.33 7.29 -12.20
CA GLU A 55 3.76 7.15 -13.60
C GLU A 55 4.37 5.77 -13.88
N TYR A 56 5.16 5.21 -12.96
CA TYR A 56 5.76 3.90 -13.12
C TYR A 56 4.71 2.78 -13.16
N LEU A 57 3.74 2.79 -12.23
CA LEU A 57 2.67 1.79 -12.18
C LEU A 57 1.74 1.89 -13.39
N MET A 58 1.31 3.11 -13.74
CA MET A 58 0.49 3.38 -14.92
C MET A 58 1.15 2.87 -16.20
N HIS A 59 2.43 3.22 -16.42
CA HIS A 59 3.15 2.77 -17.60
C HIS A 59 3.32 1.26 -17.62
N GLY A 60 3.70 0.62 -16.51
CA GLY A 60 3.86 -0.83 -16.48
C GLY A 60 2.57 -1.58 -16.83
N MET A 61 1.44 -1.18 -16.22
CA MET A 61 0.14 -1.77 -16.55
C MET A 61 -0.25 -1.53 -18.01
N ALA A 62 -0.01 -0.34 -18.56
CA ALA A 62 -0.26 -0.04 -19.97
C ALA A 62 0.61 -0.87 -20.94
N HIS A 63 1.81 -1.28 -20.52
CA HIS A 63 2.70 -2.17 -21.28
C HIS A 63 2.38 -3.66 -21.10
N GLY A 64 1.34 -4.00 -20.34
CA GLY A 64 0.89 -5.38 -20.15
C GLY A 64 1.67 -6.15 -19.08
N GLU A 65 2.38 -5.46 -18.19
CA GLU A 65 2.91 -6.09 -16.98
C GLU A 65 1.77 -6.74 -16.18
N PRO A 66 1.96 -7.92 -15.57
CA PRO A 66 0.90 -8.67 -14.89
C PRO A 66 0.58 -8.09 -13.50
N TRP A 67 0.50 -6.77 -13.39
CA TRP A 67 0.33 -6.03 -12.14
C TRP A 67 -1.16 -5.80 -11.85
N ILE A 68 -1.51 -5.90 -10.57
CA ILE A 68 -2.82 -5.55 -10.04
C ILE A 68 -2.57 -4.52 -8.95
N CYS A 69 -2.90 -3.26 -9.23
CA CYS A 69 -2.77 -2.18 -8.26
C CYS A 69 -4.10 -2.00 -7.51
N LEU A 70 -4.07 -2.07 -6.18
CA LEU A 70 -5.21 -1.80 -5.31
C LEU A 70 -5.17 -0.37 -4.78
N ARG A 71 -6.32 0.22 -4.46
CA ARG A 71 -6.36 1.55 -3.85
C ARG A 71 -6.12 1.49 -2.34
N GLY A 72 -5.18 2.30 -1.85
CA GLY A 72 -5.00 2.58 -0.44
C GLY A 72 -5.71 3.85 0.05
N ASN A 73 -5.67 4.08 1.36
CA ASN A 73 -6.32 5.25 1.94
C ASN A 73 -5.61 6.55 1.61
N HIS A 74 -4.28 6.55 1.56
CA HIS A 74 -3.51 7.74 1.17
C HIS A 74 -3.76 8.13 -0.29
N ASP A 75 -3.94 7.14 -1.17
CA ASP A 75 -4.28 7.38 -2.57
C ASP A 75 -5.65 8.05 -2.71
N ARG A 76 -6.62 7.65 -1.88
CA ARG A 76 -7.96 8.27 -1.80
C ARG A 76 -7.90 9.69 -1.24
N LEU A 77 -7.12 9.93 -0.19
CA LEU A 77 -6.94 11.27 0.38
C LEU A 77 -6.38 12.25 -0.66
N PHE A 78 -5.35 11.82 -1.40
CA PHE A 78 -4.75 12.61 -2.46
C PHE A 78 -5.76 12.97 -3.55
N THR A 79 -6.48 11.98 -4.08
CA THR A 79 -7.47 12.23 -5.15
C THR A 79 -8.59 13.15 -4.69
N ARG A 80 -9.17 12.92 -3.50
CA ARG A 80 -10.22 13.79 -2.94
C ARG A 80 -9.72 15.23 -2.77
N PHE A 81 -8.55 15.45 -2.18
CA PHE A 81 -8.01 16.80 -2.03
C PHE A 81 -7.89 17.54 -3.36
N VAL A 82 -7.35 16.90 -4.41
CA VAL A 82 -7.18 17.54 -5.73
C VAL A 82 -8.51 17.76 -6.46
N ARG A 83 -9.52 16.90 -6.23
CA ARG A 83 -10.83 17.01 -6.89
C ARG A 83 -11.71 18.08 -6.28
N ASP A 84 -11.84 18.11 -4.96
CA ASP A 84 -12.87 18.89 -4.27
C ASP A 84 -12.39 19.57 -2.98
N MET A 85 -11.07 19.61 -2.74
CA MET A 85 -10.46 20.24 -1.57
C MET A 85 -10.79 19.53 -0.24
N THR A 86 -11.29 18.29 -0.27
CA THR A 86 -11.47 17.50 0.95
C THR A 86 -10.11 17.19 1.57
N ALA A 87 -9.77 17.93 2.62
CA ALA A 87 -8.50 17.83 3.32
C ALA A 87 -8.57 17.00 4.61
N PHE A 88 -9.76 16.59 5.05
CA PHE A 88 -9.98 15.85 6.29
C PHE A 88 -10.79 14.58 6.01
N ASP A 89 -10.64 13.57 6.87
CA ASP A 89 -11.36 12.30 6.79
C ASP A 89 -11.70 11.83 8.21
N ASP A 90 -12.91 11.28 8.41
CA ASP A 90 -13.40 10.85 9.72
C ASP A 90 -12.59 9.69 10.32
N ASN A 91 -11.80 8.98 9.51
CA ASN A 91 -10.89 7.92 9.95
C ASN A 91 -9.50 8.43 10.36
N MET A 92 -9.24 9.74 10.23
CA MET A 92 -8.03 10.39 10.71
C MET A 92 -8.28 11.14 12.02
N PRO A 93 -7.24 11.38 12.84
CA PRO A 93 -7.36 12.34 13.93
C PRO A 93 -7.82 13.71 13.40
N PRO A 94 -8.80 14.37 14.04
CA PRO A 94 -9.48 15.54 13.50
C PRO A 94 -8.56 16.75 13.31
N GLU A 95 -7.40 16.77 13.97
CA GLU A 95 -6.37 17.81 13.83
C GLU A 95 -5.44 17.59 12.61
N LEU A 96 -5.50 16.42 11.97
CA LEU A 96 -4.62 16.07 10.85
C LEU A 96 -5.36 16.21 9.52
N SER A 97 -4.89 17.15 8.71
CA SER A 97 -5.30 17.29 7.32
C SER A 97 -4.39 16.50 6.37
N PHE A 98 -4.83 16.32 5.12
CA PHE A 98 -4.03 15.75 4.04
C PHE A 98 -2.67 16.44 3.89
N LEU A 99 -2.63 17.78 3.96
CA LEU A 99 -1.38 18.54 3.86
C LEU A 99 -0.48 18.42 5.09
N ASN A 100 -0.98 17.90 6.21
CA ASN A 100 -0.18 17.76 7.42
C ASN A 100 1.06 16.87 7.14
N PRO A 101 2.27 17.28 7.54
CA PRO A 101 3.50 16.52 7.28
C PRO A 101 3.49 15.09 7.84
N ARG A 102 2.64 14.81 8.85
CA ARG A 102 2.47 13.45 9.40
C ARG A 102 1.64 12.54 8.49
N ILE A 103 0.74 13.12 7.69
CA ILE A 103 -0.02 12.39 6.66
C ILE A 103 0.83 12.29 5.40
N GLY A 104 1.37 13.44 4.94
CA GLY A 104 2.36 13.50 3.87
C GLY A 104 1.84 13.99 2.53
N GLY A 105 0.61 14.52 2.47
CA GLY A 105 0.05 15.09 1.23
C GLY A 105 0.86 16.27 0.70
N ASN A 106 1.50 17.05 1.58
CA ASN A 106 2.45 18.10 1.17
C ASN A 106 3.61 17.55 0.34
N THR A 107 4.17 16.39 0.70
CA THR A 107 5.25 15.73 -0.07
C THR A 107 4.75 15.17 -1.39
N THR A 108 3.52 14.65 -1.44
CA THR A 108 2.88 14.27 -2.72
C THR A 108 2.77 15.47 -3.65
N LEU A 109 2.21 16.57 -3.19
CA LEU A 109 2.06 17.78 -4.01
C LEU A 109 3.42 18.36 -4.44
N ALA A 110 4.43 18.29 -3.57
CA ALA A 110 5.80 18.69 -3.93
C ALA A 110 6.36 17.86 -5.10
N SER A 111 6.07 16.55 -5.19
CA SER A 111 6.48 15.71 -6.34
C SER A 111 5.81 16.12 -7.67
N TYR A 112 4.70 16.87 -7.61
CA TYR A 112 4.06 17.51 -8.77
C TYR A 112 4.52 18.96 -9.00
N GLY A 113 5.51 19.45 -8.25
CA GLY A 113 6.02 20.81 -8.36
C GLY A 113 5.18 21.86 -7.61
N VAL A 114 4.29 21.43 -6.71
CA VAL A 114 3.45 22.32 -5.90
C VAL A 114 4.08 22.49 -4.52
N THR A 115 4.61 23.68 -4.25
CA THR A 115 5.05 24.05 -2.91
C THR A 115 3.85 24.40 -2.06
N THR A 116 3.69 23.74 -0.92
CA THR A 116 2.61 24.00 0.03
C THR A 116 3.16 24.42 1.37
N VAL A 117 2.36 25.19 2.12
CA VAL A 117 2.55 25.46 3.54
C VAL A 117 1.32 24.88 4.25
N ASP A 118 1.52 24.29 5.43
CA ASP A 118 0.43 23.71 6.21
C ASP A 118 -0.71 24.74 6.40
N TYR A 119 -1.95 24.29 6.21
CA TYR A 119 -3.21 25.05 6.38
C TYR A 119 -3.55 26.11 5.31
N GLU A 120 -2.74 26.26 4.26
CA GLU A 120 -3.07 27.07 3.08
C GLU A 120 -3.82 26.24 2.02
N PHE A 121 -5.01 25.71 2.37
CA PHE A 121 -5.70 24.70 1.56
C PHE A 121 -6.13 25.21 0.19
N GLU A 122 -6.69 26.43 0.10
CA GLU A 122 -7.20 26.98 -1.16
C GLU A 122 -6.08 27.18 -2.18
N ALA A 123 -4.96 27.78 -1.76
CA ALA A 123 -3.81 28.00 -2.63
C ALA A 123 -3.17 26.65 -3.07
N ALA A 124 -3.04 25.71 -2.15
CA ALA A 124 -2.54 24.37 -2.44
C ALA A 124 -3.46 23.62 -3.42
N PHE A 125 -4.78 23.71 -3.22
CA PHE A 125 -5.80 23.11 -4.08
C PHE A 125 -5.75 23.67 -5.50
N GLU A 126 -5.77 24.99 -5.67
CA GLU A 126 -5.70 25.63 -6.98
C GLU A 126 -4.41 25.28 -7.74
N ALA A 127 -3.29 25.20 -7.02
CA ALA A 127 -2.02 24.79 -7.62
C ALA A 127 -2.00 23.30 -7.98
N ALA A 128 -2.53 22.44 -7.12
CA ALA A 128 -2.64 21.00 -7.35
C ALA A 128 -3.54 20.69 -8.57
N GLN A 129 -4.68 21.35 -8.71
CA GLN A 129 -5.57 21.19 -9.86
C GLN A 129 -4.91 21.50 -11.20
N LYS A 130 -3.93 22.41 -11.22
CA LYS A 130 -3.17 22.78 -12.43
C LYS A 130 -2.01 21.82 -12.69
N ALA A 131 -1.39 21.30 -11.63
CA ALA A 131 -0.14 20.54 -11.70
C ALA A 131 -0.34 19.02 -11.83
N VAL A 132 -1.39 18.47 -11.23
CA VAL A 132 -1.65 17.03 -11.23
C VAL A 132 -2.39 16.63 -12.52
N PRO A 133 -1.82 15.74 -13.35
CA PRO A 133 -2.50 15.27 -14.55
C PRO A 133 -3.81 14.55 -14.20
N LYS A 134 -4.85 14.82 -14.98
CA LYS A 134 -6.17 14.21 -14.79
C LYS A 134 -6.10 12.68 -14.86
N GLU A 135 -5.24 12.17 -15.74
CA GLU A 135 -5.02 10.74 -15.97
C GLU A 135 -4.46 10.03 -14.73
N HIS A 136 -3.70 10.73 -13.88
CA HIS A 136 -3.17 10.15 -12.64
C HIS A 136 -4.29 9.98 -11.60
N LEU A 137 -5.17 10.96 -11.51
CA LEU A 137 -6.35 10.89 -10.64
C LEU A 137 -7.28 9.77 -11.11
N GLU A 138 -7.59 9.73 -12.41
CA GLU A 138 -8.44 8.70 -13.00
C GLU A 138 -7.85 7.30 -12.87
N PHE A 139 -6.52 7.15 -12.97
CA PHE A 139 -5.85 5.88 -12.71
C PHE A 139 -6.12 5.41 -11.28
N ILE A 140 -5.83 6.24 -10.28
CA ILE A 140 -6.02 5.91 -8.86
C ILE A 140 -7.51 5.61 -8.57
N GLU A 141 -8.41 6.49 -9.03
CA GLU A 141 -9.87 6.38 -8.90
C GLU A 141 -10.46 5.18 -9.66
N GLY A 142 -9.71 4.60 -10.60
CA GLY A 142 -10.07 3.38 -11.32
C GLY A 142 -9.56 2.09 -10.68
N LEU A 143 -8.63 2.17 -9.71
CA LEU A 143 -8.06 0.98 -9.08
C LEU A 143 -9.10 0.22 -8.25
N PRO A 144 -9.15 -1.13 -8.33
CA PRO A 144 -10.03 -1.93 -7.48
C PRO A 144 -9.64 -1.81 -6.00
N LEU A 145 -10.60 -2.08 -5.12
CA LEU A 145 -10.38 -2.07 -3.66
C LEU A 145 -9.81 -3.39 -3.14
N TYR A 146 -10.04 -4.48 -3.85
CA TYR A 146 -9.57 -5.80 -3.49
C TYR A 146 -9.35 -6.67 -4.73
N TYR A 147 -8.66 -7.80 -4.52
CA TYR A 147 -8.48 -8.83 -5.54
C TYR A 147 -8.52 -10.22 -4.90
N GLU A 148 -9.34 -11.12 -5.44
CA GLU A 148 -9.45 -12.51 -4.99
C GLU A 148 -8.59 -13.44 -5.85
N TRP A 149 -7.91 -14.38 -5.20
CA TRP A 149 -7.11 -15.40 -5.88
C TRP A 149 -7.01 -16.66 -5.03
N ASP A 150 -7.65 -17.74 -5.50
CA ASP A 150 -7.75 -19.00 -4.75
C ASP A 150 -8.32 -18.75 -3.34
N LYS A 151 -7.61 -19.16 -2.28
CA LYS A 151 -7.98 -18.90 -0.88
C LYS A 151 -7.45 -17.58 -0.32
N TYR A 152 -6.92 -16.68 -1.14
CA TYR A 152 -6.35 -15.40 -0.70
C TYR A 152 -7.21 -14.24 -1.14
N LEU A 153 -7.30 -13.24 -0.26
CA LEU A 153 -7.88 -11.94 -0.54
C LEU A 153 -6.79 -10.89 -0.36
N PHE A 154 -6.52 -10.11 -1.39
CA PHE A 154 -5.64 -8.95 -1.31
C PHE A 154 -6.49 -7.70 -1.14
N VAL A 155 -6.17 -6.89 -0.14
CA VAL A 155 -6.88 -5.67 0.22
C VAL A 155 -5.93 -4.72 0.91
N HIS A 156 -6.16 -3.40 0.85
CA HIS A 156 -5.23 -2.45 1.46
C HIS A 156 -5.14 -2.58 2.99
N ALA A 157 -6.25 -2.48 3.71
CA ALA A 157 -6.26 -2.53 5.18
C ALA A 157 -6.77 -3.87 5.73
N GLY A 158 -7.96 -4.30 5.31
CA GLY A 158 -8.59 -5.50 5.86
C GLY A 158 -10.03 -5.68 5.44
N VAL A 159 -10.75 -6.52 6.19
CA VAL A 159 -12.18 -6.74 6.02
C VAL A 159 -12.88 -6.63 7.37
N LYS A 160 -14.14 -6.21 7.37
CA LYS A 160 -14.98 -6.27 8.56
C LYS A 160 -15.49 -7.70 8.77
N PRO A 161 -15.12 -8.39 9.87
CA PRO A 161 -15.55 -9.77 10.09
C PRO A 161 -17.07 -9.89 10.18
N GLY A 162 -17.61 -10.97 9.61
CA GLY A 162 -19.05 -11.24 9.59
C GLY A 162 -19.84 -10.46 8.52
N VAL A 163 -19.18 -9.63 7.72
CA VAL A 163 -19.78 -8.93 6.58
C VAL A 163 -19.32 -9.60 5.27
N PRO A 164 -20.23 -9.98 4.35
CA PRO A 164 -19.86 -10.50 3.03
C PRO A 164 -18.93 -9.54 2.27
N LEU A 165 -18.06 -10.07 1.40
CA LEU A 165 -17.04 -9.26 0.71
C LEU A 165 -17.67 -8.16 -0.16
N GLU A 166 -18.75 -8.48 -0.85
CA GLU A 166 -19.54 -7.58 -1.69
C GLU A 166 -20.32 -6.51 -0.91
N GLU A 167 -20.46 -6.68 0.41
CA GLU A 167 -21.11 -5.74 1.32
C GLU A 167 -20.11 -4.94 2.16
N GLN A 168 -18.80 -5.18 2.00
CA GLN A 168 -17.77 -4.38 2.65
C GLN A 168 -17.83 -2.94 2.16
N SER A 169 -17.74 -1.98 3.08
CA SER A 169 -17.62 -0.58 2.71
C SER A 169 -16.20 -0.27 2.23
N GLU A 170 -16.05 0.74 1.36
CA GLU A 170 -14.71 1.23 1.00
C GLU A 170 -13.92 1.67 2.25
N GLU A 171 -14.59 2.26 3.24
CA GLU A 171 -13.97 2.65 4.50
C GLU A 171 -13.39 1.44 5.25
N ASP A 172 -14.12 0.33 5.33
CA ASP A 172 -13.59 -0.89 5.95
C ASP A 172 -12.37 -1.41 5.17
N LEU A 173 -12.46 -1.48 3.84
CA LEU A 173 -11.41 -2.07 3.00
C LEU A 173 -10.08 -1.31 3.06
N ILE A 174 -10.10 0.01 3.24
CA ILE A 174 -8.88 0.84 3.21
C ILE A 174 -8.50 1.49 4.54
N TRP A 175 -9.33 1.44 5.59
CA TRP A 175 -8.99 2.02 6.90
C TRP A 175 -9.08 1.09 8.09
N ILE A 176 -9.71 -0.09 7.97
CA ILE A 176 -10.06 -0.86 9.16
C ILE A 176 -8.82 -1.29 9.96
N ARG A 177 -8.88 -1.06 11.26
CA ARG A 177 -7.87 -1.52 12.24
C ARG A 177 -8.53 -2.20 13.42
N LYS A 178 -9.40 -1.47 14.12
CA LYS A 178 -10.10 -1.93 15.32
C LYS A 178 -11.13 -3.02 14.96
N GLY A 179 -11.10 -4.15 15.66
CA GLY A 179 -11.98 -5.28 15.41
C GLY A 179 -11.58 -6.13 14.19
N TRP A 180 -10.51 -5.72 13.49
CA TRP A 180 -9.90 -6.47 12.39
C TRP A 180 -8.55 -7.05 12.80
N LEU A 181 -7.63 -6.19 13.28
CA LEU A 181 -6.25 -6.60 13.57
C LEU A 181 -6.15 -7.65 14.68
N ASP A 182 -7.11 -7.65 15.60
CA ASP A 182 -7.28 -8.54 16.75
C ASP A 182 -8.27 -9.69 16.51
N TYR A 183 -8.85 -9.81 15.30
CA TYR A 183 -9.77 -10.88 14.98
C TYR A 183 -9.01 -12.19 14.68
N GLU A 184 -9.26 -13.22 15.49
CA GLU A 184 -8.65 -14.56 15.34
C GLU A 184 -9.60 -15.61 14.72
N GLY A 185 -10.84 -15.22 14.41
CA GLY A 185 -11.84 -16.15 13.89
C GLY A 185 -11.57 -16.57 12.45
N ASP A 186 -12.29 -17.60 12.02
CA ASP A 186 -12.23 -18.09 10.66
C ASP A 186 -12.73 -17.03 9.67
N LEU A 187 -12.08 -16.99 8.52
CA LEU A 187 -12.47 -16.22 7.33
C LEU A 187 -12.45 -17.16 6.13
N PRO A 188 -13.23 -16.88 5.08
CA PRO A 188 -13.15 -17.63 3.82
C PRO A 188 -11.77 -17.55 3.15
N TRP A 189 -10.96 -16.54 3.52
CA TRP A 189 -9.67 -16.25 2.91
C TRP A 189 -8.55 -16.15 3.95
N ILE A 190 -7.30 -16.29 3.49
CA ILE A 190 -6.14 -15.68 4.12
C ILE A 190 -5.99 -14.27 3.54
N VAL A 191 -6.17 -13.25 4.37
CA VAL A 191 -6.18 -11.85 3.92
C VAL A 191 -4.75 -11.29 3.89
N VAL A 192 -4.26 -10.87 2.72
CA VAL A 192 -2.97 -10.20 2.54
C VAL A 192 -3.20 -8.70 2.47
N HIS A 193 -2.58 -7.94 3.37
CA HIS A 193 -2.83 -6.51 3.52
C HIS A 193 -1.58 -5.71 3.92
N GLY A 194 -1.69 -4.39 3.83
CA GLY A 194 -0.73 -3.41 4.32
C GLY A 194 -1.35 -2.48 5.36
N HIS A 195 -1.20 -1.17 5.20
CA HIS A 195 -1.82 -0.09 6.00
C HIS A 195 -1.32 0.05 7.46
N THR A 196 -1.10 -1.08 8.15
CA THR A 196 -0.65 -1.10 9.54
C THR A 196 0.78 -1.57 9.63
N ALA A 197 1.71 -0.63 9.50
CA ALA A 197 3.14 -0.90 9.62
C ALA A 197 3.51 -1.86 10.77
N VAL A 198 4.21 -2.94 10.40
CA VAL A 198 4.81 -3.94 11.28
C VAL A 198 6.33 -3.97 11.08
N ASN A 199 7.06 -4.54 12.04
CA ASN A 199 8.53 -4.61 11.97
C ASN A 199 9.03 -5.58 10.91
N LEU A 200 8.32 -6.69 10.73
CA LEU A 200 8.64 -7.77 9.82
C LEU A 200 7.33 -8.22 9.18
N PRO A 201 7.35 -8.63 7.90
CA PRO A 201 6.15 -9.16 7.29
C PRO A 201 5.74 -10.43 8.03
N SER A 202 4.47 -10.51 8.40
CA SER A 202 4.02 -11.41 9.45
C SER A 202 2.68 -12.06 9.12
N HIS A 203 2.59 -13.36 9.38
CA HIS A 203 1.37 -14.13 9.33
C HIS A 203 0.75 -14.24 10.72
N PHE A 204 -0.53 -13.90 10.83
CA PHE A 204 -1.33 -13.89 12.05
C PHE A 204 -2.41 -14.99 12.07
N GLY A 205 -2.27 -16.03 11.25
CA GLY A 205 -3.27 -17.11 11.12
C GLY A 205 -4.28 -16.88 10.00
N ASN A 206 -5.14 -15.87 10.12
CA ASN A 206 -6.16 -15.53 9.11
C ASN A 206 -5.78 -14.34 8.21
N ARG A 207 -4.69 -13.64 8.54
CA ARG A 207 -4.17 -12.51 7.76
C ARG A 207 -2.65 -12.50 7.70
N ILE A 208 -2.12 -11.81 6.71
CA ILE A 208 -0.70 -11.57 6.45
C ILE A 208 -0.52 -10.07 6.23
N ASP A 209 0.31 -9.46 7.06
CA ASP A 209 0.67 -8.04 6.97
C ASP A 209 2.02 -7.89 6.28
N ILE A 210 2.06 -7.09 5.22
CA ILE A 210 3.26 -6.82 4.42
C ILE A 210 3.65 -5.34 4.39
N ASP A 211 3.00 -4.47 5.16
CA ASP A 211 3.49 -3.10 5.38
C ASP A 211 4.62 -3.13 6.41
N THR A 212 5.86 -3.02 5.94
CA THR A 212 7.05 -2.94 6.80
C THR A 212 7.51 -1.53 7.12
N GLY A 213 6.65 -0.54 6.87
CA GLY A 213 6.89 0.85 7.21
C GLY A 213 7.65 1.63 6.13
N ALA A 214 7.38 1.36 4.85
CA ALA A 214 7.98 2.11 3.74
C ALA A 214 7.74 3.63 3.88
N GLY A 215 6.55 4.04 4.34
CA GLY A 215 6.23 5.44 4.63
C GLY A 215 7.06 6.09 5.74
N TYR A 216 7.80 5.30 6.53
CA TYR A 216 8.78 5.79 7.51
C TYR A 216 10.22 5.69 6.98
N GLY A 217 10.37 5.39 5.69
CA GLY A 217 11.64 5.21 5.00
C GLY A 217 12.34 3.88 5.29
N TRP A 218 11.57 2.82 5.61
CA TRP A 218 12.05 1.44 5.61
C TRP A 218 11.91 0.80 4.22
N PRO A 219 12.54 -0.35 3.97
CA PRO A 219 12.39 -1.04 2.69
C PRO A 219 10.94 -1.42 2.40
N VAL A 220 10.58 -1.39 1.11
CA VAL A 220 9.34 -1.98 0.61
C VAL A 220 9.47 -3.51 0.65
N THR A 221 8.44 -4.17 1.17
CA THR A 221 8.40 -5.63 1.26
C THR A 221 7.59 -6.23 0.12
N ALA A 222 8.10 -7.35 -0.39
CA ALA A 222 7.35 -8.25 -1.25
C ALA A 222 7.31 -9.66 -0.67
N ILE A 223 6.19 -10.34 -0.86
CA ILE A 223 6.04 -11.77 -0.61
C ILE A 223 5.70 -12.50 -1.91
N VAL A 224 5.98 -13.80 -1.91
CA VAL A 224 5.55 -14.75 -2.91
C VAL A 224 4.68 -15.81 -2.25
N ILE A 225 3.59 -16.16 -2.91
CA ILE A 225 2.69 -17.22 -2.52
C ILE A 225 2.74 -18.31 -3.59
N GLU A 226 3.09 -19.52 -3.17
CA GLU A 226 3.22 -20.67 -4.06
C GLU A 226 2.59 -21.92 -3.43
N GLY A 227 1.41 -22.30 -3.93
CA GLY A 227 0.61 -23.32 -3.27
C GLY A 227 0.25 -22.89 -1.85
N ASP A 228 0.73 -23.64 -0.86
CA ASP A 228 0.49 -23.38 0.57
C ASP A 228 1.61 -22.61 1.27
N THR A 229 2.68 -22.23 0.56
CA THR A 229 3.80 -21.49 1.14
C THR A 229 3.70 -20.00 0.91
N GLN A 230 4.09 -19.22 1.92
CA GLN A 230 4.26 -17.77 1.84
C GLN A 230 5.67 -17.42 2.29
N GLU A 231 6.42 -16.74 1.43
CA GLU A 231 7.82 -16.41 1.66
C GLU A 231 8.09 -14.95 1.29
N VAL A 232 9.03 -14.31 1.97
CA VAL A 232 9.50 -12.96 1.65
C VAL A 232 10.49 -13.04 0.49
N VAL A 233 10.35 -12.17 -0.50
CA VAL A 233 11.32 -12.05 -1.59
C VAL A 233 12.43 -11.09 -1.19
N THR A 234 13.67 -11.58 -1.16
CA THR A 234 14.86 -10.83 -0.71
C THR A 234 15.94 -10.83 -1.80
N ASP A 235 17.00 -10.04 -1.59
CA ASP A 235 18.14 -9.98 -2.52
C ASP A 235 18.89 -11.31 -2.64
N THR A 236 18.80 -12.17 -1.62
CA THR A 236 19.48 -13.48 -1.58
C THR A 236 18.55 -14.66 -1.87
N GLY A 237 17.32 -14.38 -2.31
CA GLY A 237 16.30 -15.38 -2.61
C GLY A 237 15.10 -15.28 -1.69
N ARG A 238 14.40 -16.40 -1.48
CA ARG A 238 13.20 -16.44 -0.63
C ARG A 238 13.57 -16.70 0.82
N ALA A 239 12.88 -16.02 1.74
CA ALA A 239 13.05 -16.19 3.18
C ALA A 239 11.71 -16.50 3.84
N PRO A 240 11.69 -17.24 4.96
CA PRO A 240 10.45 -17.54 5.67
C PRO A 240 9.72 -16.27 6.13
N LEU A 241 8.40 -16.28 6.00
CA LEU A 241 7.53 -15.26 6.59
C LEU A 241 7.51 -15.39 8.12
N THR A 242 7.48 -14.27 8.85
CA THR A 242 7.44 -14.30 10.31
C THR A 242 6.09 -14.84 10.78
N LYS A 243 6.07 -15.73 11.78
CA LYS A 243 4.83 -16.08 12.47
C LYS A 243 4.64 -15.15 13.66
N ALA A 244 3.60 -14.35 13.65
CA ALA A 244 3.29 -13.44 14.73
C ALA A 244 2.34 -14.07 15.76
N ASP A 245 2.43 -13.60 17.00
CA ASP A 245 1.40 -13.83 18.01
C ASP A 245 0.30 -12.77 17.83
N PRO A 246 -0.93 -13.15 17.42
CA PRO A 246 -2.02 -12.19 17.23
C PRO A 246 -2.40 -11.42 18.51
N LYS A 247 -2.12 -11.99 19.69
CA LYS A 247 -2.44 -11.38 21.00
C LYS A 247 -1.38 -10.42 21.50
N ASN A 248 -0.17 -10.53 20.95
CA ASN A 248 0.95 -9.67 21.31
C ASN A 248 1.79 -9.35 20.06
N PRO A 249 1.21 -8.64 19.08
CA PRO A 249 1.98 -8.19 17.92
C PRO A 249 3.11 -7.30 18.44
N ALA A 250 4.36 -7.66 18.13
CA ALA A 250 5.50 -6.85 18.50
C ALA A 250 5.26 -5.41 17.98
N PRO A 251 5.21 -4.39 18.85
CA PRO A 251 4.83 -3.05 18.43
C PRO A 251 5.79 -2.59 17.34
N PHE A 252 5.26 -1.92 16.32
CA PHE A 252 6.12 -1.24 15.36
C PHE A 252 6.96 -0.22 16.11
N VAL A 253 8.25 -0.50 16.22
CA VAL A 253 9.19 0.42 16.83
C VAL A 253 9.71 1.24 15.67
N LYS A 254 9.42 2.55 15.68
CA LYS A 254 10.11 3.49 14.79
C LYS A 254 11.60 3.36 15.07
N ARG A 255 12.29 2.56 14.26
CA ARG A 255 13.73 2.35 14.45
C ARG A 255 14.42 3.66 14.08
N THR A 256 15.52 3.96 14.74
CA THR A 256 16.38 5.06 14.30
C THR A 256 17.06 4.61 13.02
N LYS A 257 16.93 5.37 11.92
CA LYS A 257 17.78 5.15 10.75
C LYS A 257 19.24 5.20 11.23
N PRO A 258 20.11 4.25 10.85
CA PRO A 258 21.53 4.39 11.11
C PRO A 258 21.96 5.77 10.58
N THR A 259 22.63 6.56 11.41
CA THR A 259 23.31 7.76 10.93
C THR A 259 24.31 7.30 9.87
N GLN A 260 24.11 7.75 8.63
CA GLN A 260 25.08 7.57 7.55
C GLN A 260 26.39 8.28 7.90
#